data_AF-A0A524H2W0-F1
#
_entry.id   AF-A0A524H2W0-F1
#
_cell.length_a   1.000
_cell.length_b   1.000
_cell.length_c   1.000
_cell.angle_alpha   90.00
_cell.angle_beta   90.00
_cell.angle_gamma   90.00
#
_symmetry.space_group_name_H-M   'P 1'
#
loop_
_entity.id
_entity.type
_entity.pdbx_description
1 polymer ?
#
loop_
_entity_poly.entity_id
_entity_poly.type
_entity_poly.pdbx_seq_one_letter_code
_entity_poly.pdbx_strand_id
1 'polypeptide(L)' 'MTTELATLGGGCFWCLEAVFEQLRGVERVVSGYAGGVVDHPTYEQVCGGRTGHAEVVQ' A
#
# COMPACT_ATOMS: atom_id res chain seq x y z
N MET A 1 -0.74 -23.56 -4.95
CA MET A 1 -0.41 -22.65 -6.07
C MET A 1 0.73 -21.77 -5.59
N THR A 2 1.66 -21.40 -6.45
CA THR A 2 2.76 -20.46 -6.13
C THR A 2 2.28 -19.04 -6.39
N THR A 3 2.36 -18.17 -5.40
CA THR A 3 2.02 -16.75 -5.51
C THR A 3 3.28 -15.90 -5.55
N GLU A 4 3.18 -14.76 -6.23
CA GLU A 4 4.20 -13.71 -6.22
C GLU A 4 3.65 -12.49 -5.46
N LEU A 5 4.55 -11.74 -4.84
CA LEU A 5 4.22 -10.51 -4.10
C LEU A 5 4.68 -9.29 -4.91
N ALA A 6 3.79 -8.31 -5.06
CA ALA A 6 4.12 -7.01 -5.63
C ALA A 6 3.92 -5.91 -4.58
N THR A 7 4.46 -4.72 -4.83
CA THR A 7 4.18 -3.53 -4.02
C THR A 7 3.96 -2.37 -4.97
N LEU A 8 2.79 -1.74 -4.88
CA LEU A 8 2.31 -0.79 -5.86
C LEU A 8 1.91 0.51 -5.18
N GLY A 9 2.54 1.61 -5.57
CA GLY A 9 2.17 2.98 -5.16
C GLY A 9 1.59 3.75 -6.33
N GLY A 10 0.45 4.42 -6.13
CA GLY A 10 -0.28 5.06 -7.23
C GLY A 10 -1.33 6.10 -6.82
N GLY A 11 -1.26 6.63 -5.61
CA GLY A 11 -2.26 7.54 -5.04
C GLY A 11 -2.92 6.92 -3.80
N CYS A 12 -4.20 7.26 -3.57
CA CYS A 12 -4.94 6.78 -2.41
C CYS A 12 -5.03 5.26 -2.39
N PHE A 13 -4.52 4.63 -1.33
CA PHE A 13 -4.51 3.16 -1.20
C PHE A 13 -5.91 2.52 -1.19
N TRP A 14 -6.97 3.22 -0.76
CA TRP A 14 -8.35 2.72 -0.77
C TRP A 14 -8.87 2.55 -2.19
N CYS A 15 -8.48 3.46 -3.10
CA CYS A 15 -8.83 3.36 -4.51
C CYS A 15 -8.08 2.21 -5.18
N LEU A 16 -6.80 2.02 -4.83
CA LEU A 16 -5.98 0.94 -5.38
C LEU A 16 -6.48 -0.42 -4.89
N GLU A 17 -6.65 -0.59 -3.59
CA GLU A 17 -7.11 -1.81 -2.94
C GLU A 17 -8.42 -2.30 -3.57
N ALA A 18 -9.44 -1.44 -3.64
CA ALA A 18 -10.73 -1.79 -4.20
C ALA A 18 -10.66 -2.28 -5.66
N VAL A 19 -9.74 -1.74 -6.47
CA VAL A 19 -9.55 -2.17 -7.86
C VAL A 19 -8.81 -3.51 -7.92
N PHE A 20 -7.74 -3.69 -7.14
CA PHE A 20 -6.95 -4.92 -7.15
C PHE A 20 -7.69 -6.12 -6.54
N GLU A 21 -8.53 -5.92 -5.52
CA GLU A 21 -9.37 -6.97 -4.92
C GLU A 21 -10.33 -7.61 -5.93
N GLN A 22 -10.71 -6.87 -6.98
CA GLN A 22 -11.61 -7.37 -8.03
C GLN A 22 -10.89 -8.07 -9.19
N LEU A 23 -9.56 -8.03 -9.24
CA LEU A 23 -8.79 -8.61 -10.33
C LEU A 23 -8.69 -10.14 -10.20
N ARG A 24 -9.06 -10.84 -11.28
CA ARG A 24 -8.88 -12.29 -11.36
C ARG A 24 -7.40 -12.66 -11.28
N GLY A 25 -7.07 -13.54 -10.34
CA GLY A 25 -5.70 -13.99 -10.08
C GLY A 25 -5.01 -13.28 -8.94
N VAL A 26 -5.60 -12.20 -8.40
CA VAL A 26 -5.15 -11.60 -7.14
C VAL A 26 -5.80 -12.37 -5.98
N GLU A 27 -4.96 -12.93 -5.10
CA GLU A 27 -5.45 -13.69 -3.94
C GLU A 27 -5.76 -12.80 -2.74
N ARG A 28 -5.01 -11.70 -2.56
CA ARG A 28 -5.14 -10.78 -1.43
C ARG A 28 -4.51 -9.44 -1.76
N VAL A 29 -5.04 -8.38 -1.16
CA VAL A 29 -4.49 -7.03 -1.21
C VAL A 29 -4.44 -6.47 0.21
N VAL A 30 -3.38 -5.76 0.56
CA VAL A 30 -3.22 -5.08 1.85
C VAL A 30 -2.73 -3.65 1.64
N SER A 31 -3.52 -2.69 2.12
CA SER A 31 -3.11 -1.29 2.21
C SER A 31 -2.00 -1.04 3.25
N GLY A 32 -1.02 -0.21 2.91
CA GLY A 32 0.09 0.12 3.81
C GLY A 32 0.92 1.32 3.35
N TYR A 33 2.10 1.47 3.96
CA TYR A 33 3.02 2.56 3.71
C TYR A 33 4.44 2.02 3.45
N ALA A 34 5.13 2.57 2.46
CA ALA A 34 6.50 2.15 2.13
C ALA A 34 7.37 3.30 1.62
N GLY A 35 8.69 3.10 1.63
CA GLY A 35 9.68 4.01 1.05
C GLY A 35 10.08 5.22 1.91
N GLY A 36 9.49 5.38 3.10
CA GLY A 36 9.85 6.43 4.05
C GLY A 36 10.92 6.03 5.07
N VAL A 37 11.20 6.95 6.00
CA VAL A 37 12.31 6.84 6.97
C VAL A 37 11.87 6.60 8.41
N VAL A 38 10.56 6.64 8.68
CA VAL A 38 10.01 6.43 10.02
C VAL A 38 9.59 4.97 10.17
N ASP A 39 10.15 4.27 11.15
CA ASP A 39 9.76 2.90 11.47
C ASP A 39 8.34 2.85 12.05
N HIS A 40 7.53 1.92 11.54
CA HIS A 40 6.15 1.66 11.97
C HIS A 40 5.29 2.93 12.06
N PRO A 41 5.16 3.69 10.95
CA PRO A 41 4.45 4.97 10.96
C PRO A 41 2.94 4.77 11.17
N THR A 42 2.30 5.69 11.87
CA THR A 42 0.83 5.79 11.89
C THR A 42 0.32 6.57 10.68
N TYR A 43 -0.97 6.43 10.38
CA TYR A 43 -1.63 7.19 9.31
C TYR A 43 -1.43 8.70 9.47
N GLU A 44 -1.61 9.23 10.68
CA GLU A 44 -1.48 10.67 10.96
C GLU A 44 -0.05 11.16 10.74
N GLN A 45 0.96 10.33 11.05
CA GLN A 45 2.35 10.67 10.77
C GLN A 45 2.60 10.78 9.27
N VAL A 46 2.05 9.84 8.48
CA VAL A 46 2.17 9.83 7.01
C VAL A 46 1.43 11.01 6.38
N CYS A 47 0.19 11.28 6.80
CA CYS A 47 -0.57 12.45 6.35
C CYS A 47 0.12 13.78 6.68
N GLY A 48 0.94 13.79 7.74
CA GLY A 48 1.80 14.93 8.07
C GLY A 48 2.94 15.20 7.07
N GLY A 49 3.15 14.32 6.08
CA GLY A 49 4.07 14.52 4.95
C GLY A 49 5.57 14.45 5.28
N ARG A 50 5.94 14.28 6.55
CA ARG A 50 7.33 14.34 7.02
C ARG A 50 8.03 12.98 7.07
N THR A 51 7.28 11.88 6.97
CA THR A 51 7.83 10.53 7.07
C THR A 51 8.48 10.04 5.77
N GLY A 52 8.14 10.68 4.64
CA GLY A 52 8.59 10.27 3.30
C GLY A 52 7.93 8.99 2.78
N HIS A 53 6.96 8.43 3.50
CA HIS A 53 6.25 7.23 3.04
C HIS A 53 5.26 7.55 1.94
N ALA A 54 5.14 6.63 0.98
CA ALA A 54 4.06 6.60 0.02
C ALA A 54 2.96 5.62 0.48
N GLU A 55 1.72 5.94 0.17
CA GLU A 55 0.61 4.98 0.24
C GLU A 55 0.81 3.90 -0.83
N VAL A 56 0.75 2.65 -0.41
CA VAL A 56 0.95 1.47 -1.28
C VAL A 56 -0.06 0.37 -0.97
N VAL A 57 -0.18 -0.58 -1.90
CA VAL A 57 -0.85 -1.88 -1.68
C VAL A 57 0.10 -3.03 -1.98
N GLN A 58 -0.07 -4.15 -1.28
CA GLN A 58 0.71 -5.39 -1.42
C GLN A 58 -0.18 -6.62 -1.60
#